data_AF-A0A843TXM4-F1
#
_entry.id   AF-A0A843TXM4-F1
#
_cell.length_a   1.000
_cell.length_b   1.000
_cell.length_c   1.000
_cell.angle_alpha   90.00
_cell.angle_beta   90.00
_cell.angle_gamma   90.00
#
_symmetry.space_group_name_H-M   'P 1'
#
loop_
_entity.id
_entity.type
_entity.pdbx_description
1 polymer ?
#
loop_
_entity_poly.entity_id
_entity_poly.type
_entity_poly.pdbx_seq_one_letter_code
_entity_poly.pdbx_strand_id
1 'polypeptide(L)'
;MDWMDYGPVWMRRDYWESLCHRWDTGPWQERLHAAKRNRAAHPKKNVHTSGSISYATHIQKLCHELEHAPTFRELFDQTHKRKGTDDYVSKSARMIVETYDKTMTDRYVEGTPQPDLDPGAWVDTAGGPRKG
;
A
#
# COMPACT_ATOMS: atom_id res chain seq x y z
N MET A 1 -17.60 -8.75 -28.39
CA MET A 1 -16.92 -8.47 -27.11
C MET A 1 -17.98 -8.19 -26.07
N ASP A 2 -17.95 -8.90 -24.96
CA ASP A 2 -18.98 -8.88 -23.91
C ASP A 2 -19.10 -7.51 -23.19
N TRP A 3 -18.05 -6.68 -23.19
CA TRP A 3 -18.01 -5.41 -22.44
C TRP A 3 -18.40 -4.15 -23.23
N MET A 4 -18.75 -4.27 -24.52
CA MET A 4 -19.04 -3.11 -25.38
C MET A 4 -20.24 -2.28 -24.89
N ASP A 5 -21.25 -2.94 -24.34
CA ASP A 5 -22.49 -2.30 -23.88
C ASP A 5 -22.41 -1.79 -22.43
N TYR A 6 -21.26 -1.97 -21.77
CA TYR A 6 -21.03 -1.57 -20.39
C TYR A 6 -20.24 -0.26 -20.28
N GLY A 7 -20.23 0.54 -21.34
CA GLY A 7 -19.56 1.83 -21.37
C GLY A 7 -20.14 2.81 -20.34
N PRO A 8 -19.31 3.61 -19.67
CA PRO A 8 -19.81 4.58 -18.70
C PRO A 8 -20.59 5.70 -19.41
N VAL A 9 -21.70 6.14 -18.81
CA VAL A 9 -22.62 7.16 -19.36
C VAL A 9 -21.93 8.49 -19.72
N TRP A 10 -20.86 8.83 -19.01
CA TRP A 10 -20.09 10.06 -19.22
C TRP A 10 -19.07 9.97 -20.37
N MET A 11 -18.81 8.77 -20.92
CA MET A 11 -17.87 8.56 -22.01
C MET A 11 -18.62 8.35 -23.32
N ARG A 12 -18.17 9.01 -24.39
CA ARG A 12 -18.73 8.76 -25.71
C ARG A 12 -18.49 7.31 -26.13
N ARG A 13 -19.50 6.72 -26.79
CA ARG A 13 -19.50 5.32 -27.20
C ARG A 13 -18.31 4.95 -28.09
N ASP A 14 -17.94 5.81 -29.03
CA ASP A 14 -16.81 5.59 -29.94
C ASP A 14 -15.46 5.51 -29.21
N TYR A 15 -15.28 6.30 -28.15
CA TYR A 15 -14.09 6.20 -27.30
C TYR A 15 -14.08 4.92 -26.47
N TRP A 16 -15.22 4.51 -25.92
CA TRP A 16 -15.34 3.24 -25.19
C TRP A 16 -15.04 2.05 -26.10
N GLU A 17 -15.66 1.98 -27.28
CA GLU A 17 -15.44 0.92 -28.27
C GLU A 17 -13.96 0.84 -28.67
N SER A 18 -13.29 1.98 -28.84
CA SER A 18 -11.86 2.06 -29.15
C SER A 18 -10.98 1.48 -28.01
N LEU A 19 -11.34 1.73 -26.75
CA LEU A 19 -10.66 1.14 -25.60
C LEU A 19 -10.89 -0.37 -25.52
N CYS A 20 -12.12 -0.81 -25.73
CA CYS A 20 -12.47 -2.23 -25.78
C CYS A 20 -11.66 -2.98 -26.83
N HIS A 21 -11.55 -2.44 -28.05
CA HIS A 21 -10.70 -3.00 -29.10
C HIS A 21 -9.23 -3.09 -28.69
N ARG A 22 -8.71 -2.06 -28.01
CA ARG A 22 -7.34 -2.06 -27.52
C ARG A 22 -7.09 -3.14 -26.47
N TRP A 23 -8.02 -3.31 -25.53
CA TRP A 23 -7.91 -4.30 -24.47
C TRP A 23 -8.07 -5.73 -24.96
N ASP A 24 -8.77 -5.96 -26.07
CA ASP A 24 -8.92 -7.30 -26.66
C ASP A 24 -7.70 -7.75 -27.48
N THR A 25 -6.71 -6.88 -27.68
CA THR A 25 -5.47 -7.29 -28.36
C THR A 25 -4.75 -8.37 -27.55
N GLY A 26 -4.21 -9.38 -28.24
CA GLY A 26 -3.45 -10.48 -27.62
C GLY A 26 -2.37 -10.01 -26.62
N PRO A 27 -1.51 -9.03 -26.97
CA PRO A 27 -0.52 -8.51 -26.04
C PRO A 27 -1.12 -7.88 -24.77
N TRP A 28 -2.30 -7.27 -24.87
CA TRP A 28 -2.96 -6.69 -23.71
C TRP A 28 -3.58 -7.77 -22.82
N GLN A 29 -4.24 -8.78 -23.42
CA GLN A 29 -4.77 -9.93 -22.70
C GLN A 29 -3.67 -10.70 -21.96
N GLU A 30 -2.50 -10.91 -22.58
CA GLU A 30 -1.34 -11.52 -21.93
C GLU A 30 -0.90 -10.72 -20.69
N ARG A 31 -0.79 -9.39 -20.81
CA ARG A 31 -0.48 -8.50 -19.68
C ARG A 31 -1.55 -8.58 -18.58
N LEU A 32 -2.83 -8.60 -18.95
CA LEU A 32 -3.93 -8.75 -17.99
C LEU A 32 -3.82 -10.09 -17.25
N HIS A 33 -3.60 -11.19 -17.97
CA HIS A 33 -3.48 -12.52 -17.36
C HIS A 33 -2.25 -12.62 -16.46
N ALA A 34 -1.10 -12.08 -16.89
CA ALA A 34 0.09 -12.01 -16.06
C ALA A 34 -0.17 -11.20 -14.79
N ALA A 35 -0.76 -10.00 -14.90
CA ALA A 35 -1.10 -9.18 -13.74
C ALA A 35 -2.12 -9.88 -12.80
N LYS A 36 -3.09 -10.60 -13.35
CA LYS A 36 -4.05 -11.40 -12.58
C LYS A 36 -3.34 -12.53 -11.83
N ARG A 37 -2.47 -13.29 -12.49
CA ARG A 37 -1.66 -14.34 -11.85
C ARG A 37 -0.74 -13.78 -10.77
N ASN A 38 -0.06 -12.66 -11.03
CA ASN A 38 0.82 -12.02 -10.05
C ASN A 38 0.07 -11.58 -8.78
N ARG A 39 -1.11 -10.97 -8.94
CA ARG A 39 -1.99 -10.63 -7.80
C ARG A 39 -2.47 -11.86 -7.05
N ALA A 40 -2.82 -12.93 -7.76
CA ALA A 40 -3.28 -14.18 -7.15
C ALA A 40 -2.15 -14.97 -6.46
N ALA A 41 -0.91 -14.89 -6.94
CA ALA A 41 0.27 -15.52 -6.36
C ALA A 41 0.75 -14.84 -5.08
N HIS A 42 0.40 -13.57 -4.89
CA HIS A 42 0.74 -12.78 -3.71
C HIS A 42 -0.50 -12.19 -3.02
N PRO A 43 -1.48 -13.04 -2.66
CA PRO A 43 -2.71 -12.55 -2.06
C PRO A 43 -2.35 -11.91 -0.71
N LYS A 44 -2.65 -10.61 -0.58
CA LYS A 44 -2.48 -9.82 0.65
C LYS A 44 -1.04 -9.39 1.00
N LYS A 45 -0.09 -9.41 0.05
CA LYS A 45 1.19 -8.71 0.27
C LYS A 45 0.96 -7.19 0.18
N ASN A 46 1.28 -6.48 1.26
CA ASN A 46 1.29 -5.01 1.36
C ASN A 46 -0.06 -4.35 1.05
N VAL A 47 -1.11 -4.74 1.78
CA VAL A 47 -2.42 -4.08 1.72
C VAL A 47 -2.40 -2.85 2.62
N HIS A 48 -2.95 -1.74 2.12
CA HIS A 48 -3.20 -0.51 2.86
C HIS A 48 -4.71 -0.27 3.00
N THR A 49 -5.13 0.40 4.07
CA THR A 49 -6.53 0.85 4.29
C THR A 49 -6.78 2.29 3.87
N SER A 50 -5.73 3.00 3.45
CA SER A 50 -5.74 4.42 3.08
C SER A 50 -6.55 4.81 1.84
N GLY A 51 -6.94 3.83 1.01
CA GLY A 51 -7.56 4.11 -0.29
C GLY A 51 -6.66 4.96 -1.19
N SER A 52 -7.25 5.84 -1.99
CA SER A 52 -6.54 6.74 -2.92
C SER A 52 -6.14 8.08 -2.27
N ILE A 53 -5.82 8.08 -0.97
CA ILE A 53 -5.37 9.26 -0.24
C ILE A 53 -3.85 9.21 -0.11
N SER A 54 -3.20 10.35 -0.30
CA SER A 54 -1.74 10.44 -0.17
C SER A 54 -1.29 10.32 1.29
N TYR A 55 -0.07 9.83 1.51
CA TYR A 55 0.56 9.82 2.84
C TYR A 55 0.64 11.22 3.46
N ALA A 56 0.91 12.27 2.67
CA ALA A 56 0.94 13.65 3.15
C ALA A 56 -0.41 14.09 3.72
N THR A 57 -1.50 13.71 3.06
CA THR A 57 -2.86 13.97 3.54
C THR A 57 -3.17 13.17 4.80
N HIS A 58 -2.69 11.93 4.91
CA HIS A 58 -2.80 11.15 6.14
C HIS A 58 -2.05 11.80 7.30
N ILE A 59 -0.83 12.30 7.07
CA ILE A 59 -0.04 13.03 8.07
C ILE A 59 -0.81 14.27 8.54
N GLN A 60 -1.31 15.10 7.63
CA GLN A 60 -2.06 16.32 8.00
C GLN A 60 -3.30 16.02 8.85
N LYS A 61 -4.06 14.98 8.49
CA LYS A 61 -5.23 14.55 9.29
C LYS A 61 -4.80 14.09 10.67
N LEU A 62 -3.75 13.26 10.74
CA LEU A 62 -3.28 12.70 11.99
C LEU A 62 -2.65 13.78 12.89
N CYS A 63 -1.98 14.79 12.32
CA CYS A 63 -1.51 15.96 13.07
C CYS A 63 -2.66 16.69 13.77
N HIS A 64 -3.79 16.86 13.08
CA HIS A 64 -4.97 17.52 13.63
C HIS A 64 -5.66 16.64 14.68
N GLU A 65 -5.72 15.32 14.46
CA GLU A 65 -6.36 14.38 15.39
C GLU A 65 -5.56 14.19 16.70
N LEU A 66 -4.23 14.19 16.62
CA LEU A 66 -3.34 13.97 17.76
C LEU A 66 -2.83 15.26 18.42
N GLU A 67 -3.06 16.42 17.78
CA GLU A 67 -2.53 17.73 18.21
C GLU A 67 -0.99 17.80 18.28
N HIS A 68 -0.30 16.86 17.64
CA HIS A 68 1.15 16.83 17.49
C HIS A 68 1.57 16.23 16.14
N ALA A 69 2.84 16.39 15.75
CA ALA A 69 3.36 15.70 14.57
C ALA A 69 3.33 14.18 14.80
N PRO A 70 2.70 13.38 13.92
CA PRO A 70 2.60 11.95 14.10
C PRO A 70 3.97 11.29 13.93
N THR A 71 4.22 10.30 14.76
CA THR A 71 5.35 9.38 14.62
C THR A 71 5.18 8.50 13.39
N PHE A 72 6.29 7.95 12.91
CA PHE A 72 6.26 6.93 11.86
C PHE A 72 5.34 5.76 12.22
N ARG A 73 5.33 5.37 13.51
CA ARG A 73 4.51 4.25 13.98
C ARG A 73 3.01 4.55 13.92
N GLU A 74 2.58 5.73 14.38
CA GLU A 74 1.17 6.13 14.33
C GLU A 74 0.68 6.23 12.88
N LEU A 75 1.52 6.75 11.98
CA LEU A 75 1.20 6.82 10.56
C LEU A 75 1.13 5.42 9.93
N PHE A 76 2.02 4.50 10.29
CA PHE A 76 1.99 3.13 9.83
C PHE A 76 0.70 2.42 10.28
N ASP A 77 0.35 2.55 11.57
CA ASP A 77 -0.85 1.94 12.15
C ASP A 77 -2.12 2.48 11.49
N GLN A 78 -2.21 3.80 11.29
CA GLN A 78 -3.36 4.45 10.62
C GLN A 78 -3.60 3.93 9.19
N THR A 79 -2.55 3.48 8.52
CA THR A 79 -2.60 3.04 7.11
C THR A 79 -2.62 1.52 6.93
N HIS A 80 -2.34 0.74 7.99
CA HIS A 80 -2.21 -0.71 7.93
C HIS A 80 -3.07 -1.47 8.97
N LYS A 81 -3.76 -0.80 9.88
CA LYS A 81 -4.77 -1.42 10.76
C LYS A 81 -6.17 -1.28 10.17
N ARG A 82 -7.06 -2.20 10.56
CA ARG A 82 -8.48 -2.15 10.19
C ARG A 82 -9.15 -1.09 11.05
N LYS A 83 -10.02 -0.27 10.44
CA LYS A 83 -10.75 0.77 11.18
C LYS A 83 -11.59 0.15 12.29
N GLY A 84 -11.44 0.66 13.52
CA GLY A 84 -12.19 0.20 14.69
C GLY A 84 -11.68 -1.11 15.30
N THR A 85 -10.54 -1.63 14.84
CA THR A 85 -9.83 -2.74 15.50
C THR A 85 -8.35 -2.42 15.61
N ASP A 86 -7.62 -3.17 16.45
CA ASP A 86 -6.16 -3.07 16.54
C ASP A 86 -5.45 -4.05 15.58
N ASP A 87 -6.21 -4.73 14.72
CA ASP A 87 -5.69 -5.77 13.84
C ASP A 87 -5.11 -5.21 12.56
N TYR A 88 -3.93 -5.70 12.19
CA TYR A 88 -3.33 -5.42 10.88
C TYR A 88 -4.12 -6.06 9.75
N VAL A 89 -4.18 -5.34 8.63
CA VAL A 89 -4.91 -5.78 7.43
C VAL A 89 -4.22 -6.96 6.72
N SER A 90 -2.91 -7.12 6.95
CA SER A 90 -2.12 -8.23 6.44
C SER A 90 -1.13 -8.74 7.50
N LYS A 91 -0.84 -10.05 7.45
CA LYS A 91 0.21 -10.67 8.27
C LYS A 91 1.58 -10.05 7.98
N SER A 92 1.82 -9.65 6.73
CA SER A 92 3.07 -9.00 6.31
C SER A 92 3.26 -7.64 6.98
N ALA A 93 2.22 -6.80 7.07
CA ALA A 93 2.31 -5.51 7.75
C ALA A 93 2.66 -5.67 9.23
N ARG A 94 2.00 -6.62 9.92
CA ARG A 94 2.33 -6.94 11.31
C ARG A 94 3.77 -7.42 11.46
N MET A 95 4.19 -8.38 10.64
CA MET A 95 5.54 -8.94 10.70
C MET A 95 6.61 -7.87 10.45
N ILE A 96 6.41 -6.98 9.47
CA ILE A 96 7.35 -5.89 9.16
C ILE A 96 7.52 -4.99 10.38
N VAL A 97 6.42 -4.53 10.98
CA VAL A 97 6.49 -3.58 12.08
C VAL A 97 7.04 -4.21 13.37
N GLU A 98 6.67 -5.46 13.67
CA GLU A 98 7.23 -6.21 14.81
C GLU A 98 8.74 -6.45 14.64
N THR A 99 9.20 -6.75 13.42
CA THR A 99 10.62 -6.94 13.13
C THR A 99 11.38 -5.62 13.21
N TYR A 100 10.77 -4.52 12.74
CA TYR A 100 11.33 -3.19 12.83
C TYR A 100 11.49 -2.75 14.28
N ASP A 101 10.46 -2.88 15.12
CA ASP A 101 10.53 -2.56 16.55
C ASP A 101 11.66 -3.32 17.25
N LYS A 102 11.78 -4.61 16.94
CA LYS A 102 12.86 -5.45 17.47
C LYS A 102 14.23 -4.95 17.00
N THR A 103 14.37 -4.63 15.71
CA THR A 103 15.62 -4.12 15.14
C THR A 103 16.01 -2.78 15.77
N MET A 104 15.05 -1.90 16.01
CA MET A 104 15.27 -0.62 16.71
C MET A 104 15.74 -0.86 18.15
N THR A 105 15.10 -1.79 18.86
CA THR A 105 15.50 -2.17 20.23
C THR A 105 16.92 -2.74 20.29
N ASP A 106 17.28 -3.60 19.33
CA ASP A 106 18.62 -4.21 19.25
C ASP A 106 19.72 -3.19 18.88
N ARG A 107 19.38 -2.14 18.10
CA ARG A 107 20.34 -1.12 17.64
C ARG A 107 20.56 0.01 18.64
N TYR A 108 19.51 0.42 19.33
CA TYR A 108 19.53 1.56 20.24
C TYR A 108 19.41 1.03 21.68
N VAL A 109 20.56 0.80 22.32
CA VAL A 109 20.63 0.43 23.75
C VAL A 109 20.03 1.53 24.64
N GLU A 110 19.54 1.13 25.82
CA GLU A 110 18.98 2.04 26.83
C GLU A 110 19.92 3.23 27.09
N GLY A 111 19.39 4.44 26.92
CA GLY A 111 20.10 5.71 27.14
C GLY A 111 20.58 6.42 25.87
N THR A 112 20.48 5.80 24.69
CA THR A 112 20.73 6.48 23.41
C THR A 112 19.44 7.08 22.84
N PRO A 113 19.46 8.33 22.30
CA PRO A 113 18.29 8.89 21.64
C PRO A 113 17.92 8.07 20.39
N GLN A 114 16.77 7.40 20.44
CA GLN A 114 16.21 6.66 19.31
C GLN A 114 15.54 7.64 18.33
N PRO A 115 15.84 7.59 17.02
CA PRO A 115 15.12 8.37 16.03
C PRO A 115 13.70 7.80 15.81
N ASP A 116 12.77 8.65 15.38
CA ASP A 116 11.40 8.22 15.01
C ASP A 116 11.40 7.18 13.88
N LEU A 117 12.27 7.36 12.89
CA LEU A 117 12.51 6.41 11.81
C LEU A 117 14.01 6.24 11.60
N ASP A 118 14.51 4.99 11.64
CA ASP A 118 15.82 4.60 11.11
C ASP A 118 15.60 4.02 9.69
N PRO A 119 15.95 4.77 8.62
CA PRO A 119 15.76 4.30 7.25
C PRO A 119 16.54 3.02 6.94
N GLY A 120 17.70 2.81 7.57
CA GLY A 120 18.48 1.59 7.41
C GLY A 120 17.77 0.38 8.00
N ALA A 121 17.31 0.49 9.25
CA ALA A 121 16.55 -0.59 9.90
C ALA A 121 15.24 -0.87 9.16
N TRP A 122 14.61 0.17 8.62
CA TRP A 122 13.41 0.01 7.80
C TRP A 122 13.69 -0.76 6.50
N VAL A 123 14.76 -0.42 5.79
CA VAL A 123 15.16 -1.14 4.56
C VAL A 123 15.49 -2.60 4.84
N ASP A 124 16.14 -2.89 5.96
CA ASP A 124 16.50 -4.26 6.34
C ASP A 124 15.26 -5.14 6.64
N THR A 125 14.17 -4.53 7.10
CA THR A 125 12.96 -5.23 7.53
C THR A 125 11.85 -5.26 6.48
N ALA A 126 11.51 -4.11 5.90
CA ALA A 126 10.49 -3.99 4.85
C ALA A 126 11.01 -4.39 3.47
N GLY A 127 12.34 -4.42 3.30
CA GLY A 127 13.02 -4.60 2.03
C GLY A 127 13.18 -3.27 1.27
N GLY A 128 14.30 -3.15 0.55
CA GLY A 128 14.55 -2.01 -0.32
C GLY A 128 13.66 -1.97 -1.56
N PRO A 129 13.74 -0.90 -2.37
CA PRO A 129 13.03 -0.78 -3.64
C PRO A 129 13.36 -1.97 -4.54
N ARG A 130 12.40 -2.89 -4.73
CA ARG A 130 12.51 -3.95 -5.74
C ARG A 130 11.89 -3.44 -7.02
N LYS A 131 12.64 -3.47 -8.13
CA LYS A 131 12.05 -3.29 -9.46
C LYS A 131 11.05 -4.43 -9.68
N GLY A 132 9.76 -4.07 -9.70
CA GLY A 132 8.67 -4.97 -10.03
C GLY A 132 8.55 -5.23 -11.53
#